data_AF-A0A955S060-F1
#
_entry.id   AF-A0A955S060-F1
#
_cell.length_a   1.000
_cell.length_b   1.000
_cell.length_c   1.000
_cell.angle_alpha   90.00
_cell.angle_beta   90.00
_cell.angle_gamma   90.00
#
_symmetry.space_group_name_H-M   'P 1'
#
loop_
_entity.id
_entity.type
_entity.pdbx_description
1 polymer ?
#
loop_
_entity_poly.entity_id
_entity_poly.type
_entity_poly.pdbx_seq_one_letter_code
_entity_poly.pdbx_strand_id
1 'polypeptide(L)' 'MKRIGRKSVKIFKIQNRKGYAALCSDCLTEGRTPAEAFSRMEKAVARIERKLSEAKKKKKR' A
#
# COMPACT_ATOMS: atom_id res chain seq x y z
N MET A 1 0.10 -10.14 10.71
CA MET A 1 0.62 -8.90 10.09
C MET A 1 1.15 -9.25 8.70
N LYS A 2 0.80 -8.54 7.63
CA LYS A 2 1.34 -8.80 6.27
C LYS A 2 2.45 -7.80 5.92
N ARG A 3 3.35 -8.17 5.01
CA ARG A 3 4.51 -7.34 4.64
C ARG A 3 4.65 -7.21 3.13
N ILE A 4 5.13 -6.06 2.68
CA ILE A 4 5.55 -5.81 1.30
C ILE A 4 7.03 -5.42 1.36
N GLY A 5 7.90 -6.37 1.00
CA GLY A 5 9.34 -6.24 1.24
C GLY A 5 9.63 -5.97 2.72
N ARG A 6 10.28 -4.83 3.01
CA ARG A 6 10.60 -4.41 4.39
C ARG A 6 9.45 -3.69 5.11
N LYS A 7 8.41 -3.26 4.39
CA LYS A 7 7.30 -2.46 4.92
C LYS A 7 6.23 -3.34 5.55
N SER A 8 5.71 -2.92 6.71
CA SER A 8 4.59 -3.57 7.37
C SER A 8 3.25 -3.02 6.86
N VAL A 9 2.31 -3.91 6.54
CA VAL A 9 0.95 -3.55 6.14
C VAL A 9 -0.02 -3.90 7.26
N LYS A 10 -0.73 -2.89 7.75
CA LYS A 10 -1.81 -3.05 8.73
C LYS A 10 -3.12 -3.23 7.97
N ILE A 11 -3.76 -4.39 8.11
CA ILE A 11 -5.06 -4.68 7.51
C ILE A 11 -6.10 -4.74 8.62
N PHE A 12 -7.22 -4.07 8.46
CA PHE A 12 -8.29 -4.01 9.45
C PHE A 12 -9.67 -3.95 8.80
N LYS A 13 -10.69 -4.39 9.56
CA LYS A 13 -12.10 -4.31 9.14
C LYS A 13 -12.56 -2.85 9.25
N ILE A 14 -13.29 -2.37 8.24
CA ILE A 14 -13.91 -1.04 8.31
C ILE A 14 -15.21 -1.18 9.08
N GLN A 15 -15.37 -0.44 10.18
CA GLN A 15 -16.50 -0.59 11.10
C GLN A 15 -17.85 -0.28 10.42
N ASN A 16 -17.93 0.81 9.65
CA ASN A 16 -19.19 1.30 9.06
C ASN A 16 -19.33 0.95 7.57
N ARG A 17 -18.55 0.00 7.04
CA ARG A 17 -18.61 -0.41 5.62
C ARG A 17 -18.41 -1.91 5.46
N LYS A 18 -19.05 -2.50 4.45
CA LYS A 18 -18.78 -3.89 4.03
C LYS A 18 -17.44 -3.95 3.30
N GLY A 19 -16.34 -4.00 4.04
CA GLY A 19 -14.99 -4.08 3.46
C GLY A 19 -13.86 -4.15 4.49
N TYR A 20 -12.64 -4.08 3.98
CA TYR A 20 -11.38 -4.06 4.72
C TYR A 20 -10.50 -2.94 4.15
N ALA A 21 -9.66 -2.37 5.00
CA ALA A 21 -8.65 -1.39 4.61
C ALA A 21 -7.26 -1.95 4.90
N ALA A 22 -6.30 -1.60 4.05
CA ALA A 22 -4.88 -1.82 4.24
C ALA A 22 -4.18 -0.46 4.33
N LEU A 23 -3.31 -0.29 5.33
CA LEU A 23 -2.53 0.92 5.58
C LEU A 23 -1.04 0.58 5.56
N CYS A 24 -0.25 1.34 4.79
CA CYS A 24 1.20 1.18 4.69
C CYS A 24 1.84 2.45 4.10
N SER A 25 2.88 3.01 4.73
CA SER A 25 3.67 4.14 4.21
C SER A 25 2.81 5.26 3.60
N ASP A 26 1.88 5.80 4.40
CA ASP A 26 0.92 6.86 4.04
C ASP A 26 -0.05 6.53 2.89
N CYS A 27 -0.12 5.25 2.49
CA CYS A 27 -1.14 4.75 1.59
C CYS A 27 -2.26 4.07 2.36
N LEU A 28 -3.50 4.35 1.98
CA LEU A 28 -4.70 3.64 2.41
C LEU A 28 -5.38 3.03 1.17
N THR A 29 -5.61 1.72 1.17
CA THR A 29 -6.35 1.04 0.10
C THR A 29 -7.46 0.18 0.69
N GLU A 30 -8.64 0.20 0.07
CA GLU A 30 -9.81 -0.58 0.50
C GLU A 30 -10.04 -1.80 -0.39
N GLY A 31 -10.74 -2.81 0.11
CA GLY A 31 -11.17 -4.01 -0.62
C GLY A 31 -12.35 -4.71 0.04
N ARG A 32 -13.11 -5.53 -0.69
CA ARG A 32 -14.21 -6.33 -0.12
C ARG A 32 -13.67 -7.43 0.79
N THR A 33 -12.47 -7.93 0.49
CA THR A 33 -11.74 -8.92 1.30
C THR A 33 -10.39 -8.38 1.80
N PRO A 34 -9.80 -8.97 2.85
CA PRO A 34 -8.45 -8.61 3.30
C PRO A 34 -7.38 -8.81 2.20
N ALA A 35 -7.55 -9.84 1.37
CA ALA A 35 -6.65 -10.15 0.27
C ALA A 35 -6.72 -9.10 -0.85
N GLU A 36 -7.93 -8.65 -1.19
CA GLU A 36 -8.13 -7.59 -2.18
C GLU A 36 -7.53 -6.25 -1.73
N ALA A 37 -7.74 -5.88 -0.46
CA ALA A 37 -7.15 -4.68 0.13
C ALA A 37 -5.61 -4.75 0.09
N PHE A 38 -5.04 -5.92 0.39
CA PHE A 38 -3.59 -6.13 0.34
C PHE A 38 -3.02 -6.08 -1.09
N SER A 39 -3.65 -6.75 -2.07
CA SER A 39 -3.20 -6.72 -3.47
C SER A 39 -3.26 -5.31 -4.07
N ARG A 40 -4.26 -4.50 -3.70
CA ARG A 40 -4.30 -3.07 -4.05
C ARG A 40 -3.15 -2.29 -3.42
N MET A 41 -2.78 -2.61 -2.18
CA MET A 41 -1.63 -2.00 -1.50
C MET A 41 -0.30 -2.32 -2.22
N GLU A 42 -0.10 -3.56 -2.66
CA GLU A 42 1.10 -3.93 -3.44
C GLU A 42 1.28 -3.05 -4.69
N LYS A 43 0.19 -2.80 -5.43
CA LYS A 43 0.20 -1.90 -6.59
C LYS A 43 0.50 -0.46 -6.20
N ALA A 44 -0.05 0.03 -5.09
CA ALA A 44 0.20 1.39 -4.60
C ALA A 44 1.67 1.58 -4.23
N VAL A 45 2.24 0.64 -3.46
CA VAL A 45 3.64 0.65 -3.06
C VAL A 45 4.57 0.63 -4.27
N ALA A 46 4.33 -0.26 -5.24
CA ALA A 46 5.14 -0.34 -6.46
C ALA A 46 5.14 0.98 -7.26
N ARG A 47 3.99 1.67 -7.34
CA ARG A 47 3.90 2.99 -8.01
C ARG A 47 4.72 4.06 -7.30
N ILE A 48 4.69 4.08 -5.98
CA ILE A 48 5.45 5.05 -5.19
C ILE A 48 6.95 4.78 -5.29
N GLU A 49 7.37 3.53 -5.18
CA GLU A 49 8.78 3.16 -5.30
C GLU A 49 9.36 3.55 -6.66
N ARG A 50 8.59 3.32 -7.74
CA ARG A 50 8.96 3.80 -9.07
C ARG A 50 9.16 5.31 -9.11
N LYS A 51 8.18 6.10 -8.64
CA LYS A 51 8.28 7.57 -8.59
C LYS A 51 9.48 8.04 -7.76
N LEU A 52 9.74 7.43 -6.61
CA LEU A 52 10.88 7.76 -5.75
C LEU A 52 12.21 7.47 -6.46
N SER A 53 12.31 6.35 -7.18
CA SER A 53 13.51 6.03 -7.96
C SER A 53 13.77 7.03 -9.09
N GLU A 54 12.73 7.47 -9.79
CA GLU A 54 12.80 8.47 -10.86
C GLU A 54 13.19 9.85 -10.31
N ALA A 55 12.62 10.27 -9.18
CA ALA A 55 12.96 11.52 -8.51
C ALA A 55 14.42 11.55 -8.03
N LYS A 56 14.93 10.43 -7.48
CA LYS A 56 16.34 10.30 -7.09
C LYS A 56 17.29 10.41 -8.28
N LYS A 57 16.94 9.83 -9.44
CA LYS A 57 17.72 9.96 -10.68
C LYS A 57 17.80 11.41 -11.16
N LYS A 58 16.69 12.16 -11.09
CA LYS A 58 16.66 13.58 -11.47
C LYS A 58 17.53 14.46 -10.57
N LYS A 59 17.54 14.22 -9.25
CA LYS A 59 18.33 15.00 -8.29
C LYS A 59 19.84 14.75 -8.38
N LYS A 60 20.26 13.65 -9.03
CA LYS A 60 21.68 13.30 -9.23
C LYS A 60 22.25 13.87 -10.55
N ARG A 61 21.39 14.31 -11.47
CA ARG A 61 21.77 15.01 -12.71
C ARG A 61 21.92 16.49 -12.42
#